data_AF-A0A0R0B357-F1
#
_entry.id   AF-A0A0R0B357-F1
#
_cell.length_a   1.000
_cell.length_b   1.000
_cell.length_c   1.000
_cell.angle_alpha   90.00
_cell.angle_beta   90.00
_cell.angle_gamma   90.00
#
_symmetry.space_group_name_H-M   'P 1'
#
loop_
_entity.id
_entity.type
_entity.pdbx_description
1 polymer ?
#
loop_
_entity_poly.entity_id
_entity_poly.type
_entity_poly.pdbx_seq_one_letter_code
_entity_poly.pdbx_strand_id
1 'polypeptide(L)'
;MDKIDFKKRDRALYQAPAGRFIRVDVPPLPYVMVDGRGDPNTAPAYLQAVQWLYAVSYALKFALKALGRDYVVPPLEALWSADDPASFVARRKQEWAWTVMIRTPEGVSPAQWQAALSTARAKLGDAPPSLRHDILAEGPSLQTLHVGAYDDEGPTLAHLHDEVMPALGYTFAGPHHEIYLSDPRRTVAARLKTVLRQPVRPMKPDEDSRT
;
A
#
# COMPACT_ATOMS: atom_id res chain seq x y z
N MET A 1 24.10 -5.53 -14.73
CA MET A 1 23.61 -5.76 -13.36
C MET A 1 22.19 -5.28 -13.32
N ASP A 2 21.25 -6.21 -13.16
CA ASP A 2 19.85 -5.92 -13.43
C ASP A 2 19.23 -5.18 -12.25
N LYS A 3 18.83 -3.94 -12.51
CA LYS A 3 18.14 -3.07 -11.56
C LYS A 3 16.67 -3.46 -11.53
N ILE A 4 16.17 -3.90 -10.39
CA ILE A 4 14.75 -4.26 -10.24
C ILE A 4 13.89 -2.98 -10.28
N ASP A 5 12.87 -2.98 -11.12
CA ASP A 5 11.80 -1.98 -11.12
C ASP A 5 10.46 -2.71 -10.96
N PHE A 6 9.89 -2.67 -9.76
CA PHE A 6 8.66 -3.42 -9.43
C PHE A 6 7.48 -3.05 -10.32
N LYS A 7 7.40 -1.79 -10.77
CA LYS A 7 6.32 -1.35 -11.68
C LYS A 7 6.43 -1.96 -13.08
N LYS A 8 7.63 -2.39 -13.46
CA LYS A 8 7.90 -3.09 -14.72
C LYS A 8 7.86 -4.61 -14.57
N ARG A 9 8.37 -5.13 -13.46
CA ARG A 9 8.38 -6.57 -13.18
C ARG A 9 6.98 -7.09 -12.90
N ASP A 10 6.24 -6.41 -12.03
CA ASP A 10 4.96 -6.85 -11.50
C ASP A 10 3.83 -5.95 -12.05
N ARG A 11 3.79 -5.77 -13.37
CA ARG A 11 2.92 -4.78 -14.04
C ARG A 11 1.46 -4.90 -13.64
N ALA A 12 0.97 -6.13 -13.45
CA ALA A 12 -0.40 -6.41 -13.03
C ALA A 12 -0.75 -5.72 -11.70
N LEU A 13 0.22 -5.49 -10.81
CA LEU A 13 0.00 -4.85 -9.51
C LEU A 13 0.04 -3.31 -9.57
N TYR A 14 0.57 -2.72 -10.64
CA TYR A 14 0.82 -1.28 -10.73
C TYR A 14 0.16 -0.59 -11.92
N GLN A 15 -0.41 -1.34 -12.87
CA GLN A 15 -0.96 -0.84 -14.13
C GLN A 15 -2.42 -1.31 -14.31
N ALA A 16 -3.27 -0.99 -13.33
CA ALA A 16 -4.71 -1.19 -13.45
C ALA A 16 -5.30 -0.24 -14.53
N PRO A 17 -6.35 -0.66 -15.25
CA PRO A 17 -7.09 0.25 -16.13
C PRO A 17 -7.86 1.29 -15.30
N ALA A 18 -8.05 2.48 -15.86
CA ALA A 18 -8.87 3.51 -15.24
C ALA A 18 -10.36 3.26 -15.52
N GLY A 19 -11.20 3.51 -14.51
CA GLY A 19 -12.66 3.42 -14.64
C GLY A 19 -13.22 1.99 -14.76
N ARG A 20 -12.40 0.95 -14.57
CA ARG A 20 -12.86 -0.44 -14.56
C ARG A 20 -12.08 -1.26 -13.53
N PHE A 21 -12.81 -1.97 -12.69
CA PHE A 21 -12.22 -2.94 -11.78
C PHE A 21 -11.79 -4.22 -12.49
N ILE A 22 -10.58 -4.67 -12.20
CA ILE A 22 -10.04 -5.96 -12.62
C ILE A 22 -9.69 -6.79 -11.38
N ARG A 23 -9.85 -8.11 -11.49
CA ARG A 23 -9.32 -9.04 -10.50
C ARG A 23 -7.81 -9.16 -10.64
N VAL A 24 -7.14 -9.25 -9.51
CA VAL A 24 -5.72 -9.54 -9.39
C VAL A 24 -5.50 -10.46 -8.20
N ASP A 25 -4.60 -11.43 -8.30
CA ASP A 25 -4.15 -12.22 -7.16
C ASP A 25 -2.77 -11.69 -6.73
N VAL A 26 -2.72 -11.06 -5.56
CA VAL A 26 -1.51 -10.42 -5.04
C VAL A 26 -0.73 -11.47 -4.23
N PRO A 27 0.51 -11.82 -4.63
CA PRO A 27 1.31 -12.76 -3.85
C PRO A 27 1.69 -12.13 -2.50
N PRO A 28 2.14 -12.93 -1.52
CA PRO A 28 2.75 -12.38 -0.31
C PRO A 28 3.99 -11.54 -0.67
N LEU A 29 4.01 -10.28 -0.25
CA LEU A 29 5.07 -9.32 -0.60
C LEU A 29 5.69 -8.68 0.64
N PRO A 30 7.02 -8.47 0.68
CA PRO A 30 7.69 -7.88 1.83
C PRO A 30 7.71 -6.35 1.76
N TYR A 31 7.42 -5.70 2.89
CA TYR A 31 7.33 -4.25 3.02
C TYR A 31 8.04 -3.75 4.26
N VAL A 32 8.56 -2.51 4.19
CA VAL A 32 8.73 -1.70 5.39
C VAL A 32 7.36 -1.09 5.70
N MET A 33 6.87 -1.24 6.93
CA MET A 33 5.53 -0.83 7.35
C MET A 33 5.58 0.02 8.62
N VAL A 34 4.66 0.97 8.74
CA VAL A 34 4.40 1.74 9.97
C VAL A 34 2.90 1.88 10.14
N ASP A 35 2.38 1.50 11.30
CA ASP A 35 0.97 1.68 11.65
C ASP A 35 0.73 2.99 12.40
N GLY A 36 -0.46 3.54 12.23
CA GLY A 36 -0.94 4.69 12.98
C GLY A 36 -2.45 4.87 12.87
N ARG A 37 -2.92 5.97 13.43
CA ARG A 37 -4.34 6.37 13.44
C ARG A 37 -4.46 7.88 13.25
N GLY A 38 -5.64 8.31 12.82
CA GLY A 38 -6.01 9.72 12.65
C GLY A 38 -5.83 10.23 11.22
N ASP A 39 -6.27 11.47 11.02
CA ASP A 39 -6.34 12.09 9.69
C ASP A 39 -4.94 12.26 9.09
N PRO A 40 -4.64 11.64 7.93
CA PRO A 40 -3.32 11.71 7.32
C PRO A 40 -2.92 13.13 6.89
N ASN A 41 -3.87 14.06 6.78
CA ASN A 41 -3.61 15.44 6.38
C ASN A 41 -3.13 16.31 7.54
N THR A 42 -3.40 15.90 8.79
CA THR A 42 -3.14 16.73 9.98
C THR A 42 -2.34 16.01 11.05
N ALA A 43 -2.37 14.68 11.10
CA ALA A 43 -1.67 13.88 12.09
C ALA A 43 -0.14 13.96 11.89
N PRO A 44 0.62 14.49 12.87
CA PRO A 44 2.09 14.52 12.79
C PRO A 44 2.69 13.11 12.68
N ALA A 45 2.02 12.12 13.28
CA ALA A 45 2.40 10.71 13.21
C ALA A 45 2.44 10.18 11.77
N TYR A 46 1.53 10.62 10.89
CA TYR A 46 1.51 10.20 9.49
C TYR A 46 2.75 10.72 8.73
N LEU A 47 3.06 12.01 8.90
CA LEU A 47 4.25 12.61 8.29
C LEU A 47 5.54 11.93 8.79
N GLN A 48 5.62 11.70 10.11
CA GLN A 48 6.76 11.00 10.72
C GLN A 48 6.90 9.57 10.17
N ALA A 49 5.79 8.84 10.03
CA ALA A 49 5.79 7.50 9.45
C ALA A 49 6.33 7.49 8.03
N VAL A 50 5.83 8.38 7.16
CA VAL A 50 6.30 8.51 5.76
C VAL A 50 7.79 8.89 5.70
N GLN A 51 8.25 9.79 6.57
CA GLN A 51 9.66 10.17 6.66
C GLN A 51 10.55 8.97 7.01
N TRP A 52 10.14 8.18 8.00
CA TRP A 52 10.84 6.96 8.40
C TRP A 52 10.85 5.89 7.32
N LEU A 53 9.72 5.65 6.65
CA LEU A 53 9.63 4.69 5.55
C LEU A 53 10.63 5.01 4.45
N TYR A 54 10.71 6.27 4.00
CA TYR A 54 11.67 6.65 2.97
C TYR A 54 13.11 6.57 3.46
N ALA A 55 13.40 7.01 4.68
CA ALA A 55 14.76 6.94 5.21
C ALA A 55 15.29 5.50 5.25
N VAL A 56 14.48 4.57 5.75
CA VAL A 56 14.83 3.15 5.83
C VAL A 56 14.87 2.50 4.45
N SER A 57 13.92 2.79 3.57
CA SER A 57 13.87 2.23 2.21
C SER A 57 15.10 2.63 1.37
N TYR A 58 15.53 3.89 1.46
CA TYR A 58 16.75 4.34 0.78
C TYR A 58 18.02 3.78 1.41
N ALA A 59 18.09 3.67 2.75
CA ALA A 59 19.22 3.02 3.42
C ALA A 59 19.35 1.56 2.97
N LEU A 60 18.24 0.82 2.94
CA LEU A 60 18.20 -0.55 2.45
C LEU A 60 18.61 -0.65 0.97
N LYS A 61 18.12 0.27 0.12
CA LYS A 61 18.52 0.35 -1.29
C LYS A 61 20.03 0.50 -1.44
N PHE A 62 20.66 1.42 -0.73
CA PHE A 62 22.10 1.65 -0.87
C PHE A 62 22.92 0.49 -0.32
N ALA A 63 22.50 -0.11 0.80
CA ALA A 63 23.14 -1.29 1.35
C ALA A 63 23.08 -2.49 0.38
N LEU A 64 21.91 -2.77 -0.20
CA LEU A 64 21.77 -3.85 -1.18
C LEU A 64 22.53 -3.56 -2.48
N LYS A 65 22.53 -2.30 -2.95
CA LYS A 65 23.30 -1.88 -4.12
C LYS A 65 24.80 -2.12 -3.94
N ALA A 66 25.36 -1.88 -2.75
CA ALA A 66 26.76 -2.17 -2.45
C ALA A 66 27.10 -3.67 -2.54
N LEU A 67 26.09 -4.55 -2.38
CA LEU A 67 26.18 -6.00 -2.57
C LEU A 67 25.79 -6.44 -3.98
N GLY A 68 25.61 -5.50 -4.91
CA GLY A 68 25.24 -5.78 -6.29
C GLY A 68 23.75 -5.99 -6.56
N ARG A 69 22.88 -5.75 -5.57
CA ARG A 69 21.42 -5.91 -5.67
C ARG A 69 20.76 -4.53 -5.72
N ASP A 70 20.67 -3.91 -6.90
CA ASP A 70 20.03 -2.60 -7.06
C ASP A 70 18.52 -2.72 -7.39
N TYR A 71 17.72 -1.81 -6.85
CA TYR A 71 16.28 -1.71 -7.14
C TYR A 71 15.79 -0.26 -7.06
N VAL A 72 14.72 0.07 -7.78
CA VAL A 72 14.02 1.35 -7.65
C VAL A 72 13.13 1.28 -6.42
N VAL A 73 13.24 2.26 -5.50
CA VAL A 73 12.28 2.38 -4.38
C VAL A 73 10.87 2.55 -4.99
N PRO A 74 9.94 1.63 -4.72
CA PRO A 74 8.60 1.66 -5.32
C PRO A 74 7.77 2.82 -4.75
N PRO A 75 6.58 3.06 -5.33
CA PRO A 75 5.59 3.98 -4.77
C PRO A 75 5.34 3.76 -3.28
N LEU A 76 4.92 4.82 -2.59
CA LEU A 76 4.28 4.69 -1.28
C LEU A 76 2.96 3.93 -1.46
N GLU A 77 2.65 3.06 -0.51
CA GLU A 77 1.43 2.29 -0.43
C GLU A 77 0.79 2.55 0.96
N ALA A 78 -0.53 2.48 1.06
CA ALA A 78 -1.23 2.60 2.33
C ALA A 78 -2.40 1.63 2.42
N LEU A 79 -2.54 1.00 3.58
CA LEU A 79 -3.74 0.28 3.99
C LEU A 79 -4.59 1.21 4.85
N TRP A 80 -5.88 1.25 4.58
CA TRP A 80 -6.87 2.07 5.29
C TRP A 80 -7.96 1.18 5.87
N SER A 81 -8.20 1.35 7.17
CA SER A 81 -9.31 0.72 7.88
C SER A 81 -9.96 1.69 8.87
N ALA A 82 -11.15 1.36 9.31
CA ALA A 82 -11.84 2.04 10.41
C ALA A 82 -12.61 0.98 11.20
N ASP A 83 -12.75 1.20 12.50
CA ASP A 83 -13.53 0.30 13.36
C ASP A 83 -15.03 0.33 12.97
N ASP A 84 -15.52 1.50 12.52
CA ASP A 84 -16.81 1.68 11.87
C ASP A 84 -16.62 1.95 10.36
N PRO A 85 -17.08 1.06 9.46
CA PRO A 85 -17.02 1.29 8.01
C PRO A 85 -17.71 2.58 7.56
N ALA A 86 -18.73 3.06 8.28
CA ALA A 86 -19.40 4.32 7.96
C ALA A 86 -18.48 5.55 8.13
N SER A 87 -17.35 5.42 8.81
CA SER A 87 -16.34 6.48 8.93
C SER A 87 -15.71 6.87 7.60
N PHE A 88 -15.67 5.96 6.61
CA PHE A 88 -15.21 6.28 5.26
C PHE A 88 -16.22 7.13 4.50
N VAL A 89 -17.50 6.74 4.54
CA VAL A 89 -18.59 7.46 3.89
C VAL A 89 -18.78 8.86 4.51
N ALA A 90 -18.76 8.94 5.84
CA ALA A 90 -18.87 10.20 6.57
C ALA A 90 -17.56 11.01 6.61
N ARG A 91 -16.49 10.50 5.99
CA ARG A 91 -15.14 11.13 5.94
C ARG A 91 -14.63 11.55 7.32
N ARG A 92 -14.90 10.74 8.33
CA ARG A 92 -14.40 10.93 9.70
C ARG A 92 -12.93 10.49 9.77
N LYS A 93 -12.05 11.22 9.08
CA LYS A 93 -10.63 10.88 8.89
C LYS A 93 -9.88 10.67 10.22
N GLN A 94 -10.33 11.30 11.30
CA GLN A 94 -9.81 11.11 12.65
C GLN A 94 -10.02 9.70 13.22
N GLU A 95 -10.99 8.95 12.70
CA GLU A 95 -11.29 7.57 13.11
C GLU A 95 -10.54 6.53 12.28
N TRP A 96 -9.79 6.96 11.26
CA TRP A 96 -9.08 6.06 10.38
C TRP A 96 -7.87 5.46 11.08
N ALA A 97 -7.66 4.18 10.88
CA ALA A 97 -6.42 3.48 11.10
C ALA A 97 -5.72 3.25 9.77
N TRP A 98 -4.40 3.33 9.78
CA TRP A 98 -3.60 3.16 8.58
C TRP A 98 -2.33 2.38 8.83
N THR A 99 -1.90 1.65 7.81
CA THR A 99 -0.54 1.12 7.69
C THR A 99 0.05 1.70 6.42
N VAL A 100 1.00 2.63 6.56
CA VAL A 100 1.78 3.12 5.42
C VAL A 100 2.97 2.21 5.20
N MET A 101 3.30 1.96 3.93
CA MET A 101 4.30 0.96 3.60
C MET A 101 5.02 1.24 2.29
N ILE A 102 6.23 0.71 2.15
CA ILE A 102 7.03 0.72 0.92
C ILE A 102 7.56 -0.69 0.69
N ARG A 103 7.28 -1.24 -0.50
CA ARG A 103 7.71 -2.58 -0.87
C ARG A 103 9.23 -2.69 -0.96
N THR A 104 9.75 -3.85 -0.53
CA THR A 104 11.17 -4.20 -0.56
C THR A 104 11.42 -5.39 -1.50
N PRO A 105 12.67 -5.65 -1.91
CA PRO A 105 13.03 -6.92 -2.53
C PRO A 105 12.84 -8.09 -1.57
N GLU A 106 12.63 -9.28 -2.12
CA GLU A 106 12.65 -10.53 -1.34
C GLU A 106 14.06 -10.83 -0.81
N GLY A 107 14.14 -11.61 0.27
CA GLY A 107 15.42 -12.04 0.85
C GLY A 107 16.25 -10.91 1.44
N VAL A 108 15.61 -9.93 2.07
CA VAL A 108 16.27 -8.98 2.97
C VAL A 108 16.55 -9.70 4.29
N SER A 109 17.81 -9.80 4.68
CA SER A 109 18.19 -10.49 5.93
C SER A 109 17.97 -9.60 7.16
N PRO A 110 17.83 -10.18 8.37
CA PRO A 110 17.75 -9.40 9.60
C PRO A 110 18.92 -8.42 9.77
N ALA A 111 20.13 -8.81 9.36
CA ALA A 111 21.30 -7.93 9.43
C ALA A 111 21.19 -6.73 8.48
N GLN A 112 20.69 -6.93 7.26
CA GLN A 112 20.46 -5.84 6.30
C GLN A 112 19.37 -4.88 6.79
N TRP A 113 18.30 -5.42 7.36
CA TRP A 113 17.25 -4.64 8.00
C TRP A 113 17.79 -3.79 9.16
N GLN A 114 18.52 -4.39 10.10
CA GLN A 114 19.11 -3.69 11.24
C GLN A 114 20.11 -2.60 10.80
N ALA A 115 20.92 -2.85 9.79
CA ALA A 115 21.84 -1.83 9.25
C ALA A 115 21.09 -0.64 8.64
N ALA A 116 19.99 -0.88 7.91
CA ALA A 116 19.15 0.17 7.36
C ALA A 116 18.47 0.99 8.48
N LEU A 117 17.97 0.33 9.51
CA LEU A 117 17.41 0.98 10.70
C LEU A 117 18.42 1.87 11.41
N SER A 118 19.63 1.37 11.67
CA SER A 118 20.69 2.16 12.32
C SER A 118 21.07 3.39 11.50
N THR A 119 21.13 3.26 10.18
CA THR A 119 21.39 4.40 9.28
C THR A 119 20.28 5.45 9.36
N ALA A 120 19.01 5.04 9.40
CA ALA A 120 17.89 5.96 9.54
C ALA A 120 17.86 6.63 10.93
N ARG A 121 18.13 5.88 12.00
CA ARG A 121 18.21 6.38 13.39
C ARG A 121 19.25 7.48 13.57
N ALA A 122 20.42 7.35 12.94
CA ALA A 122 21.45 8.37 12.99
C ALA A 122 20.99 9.74 12.45
N LYS A 123 19.98 9.75 11.57
CA LYS A 123 19.42 10.97 10.97
C LYS A 123 18.12 11.43 11.64
N LEU A 124 17.26 10.50 12.04
CA LEU A 124 15.88 10.77 12.45
C LEU A 124 15.61 10.58 13.95
N GLY A 125 16.57 10.03 14.71
CA GLY A 125 16.38 9.70 16.12
C GLY A 125 15.61 8.40 16.31
N ASP A 126 14.62 8.42 17.20
CA ASP A 126 13.85 7.22 17.56
C ASP A 126 12.82 6.84 16.50
N ALA A 127 12.77 5.53 16.22
CA ALA A 127 11.85 4.97 15.26
C ALA A 127 10.40 4.95 15.81
N PRO A 128 9.38 5.07 14.94
CA PRO A 128 8.00 4.79 15.32
C PRO A 128 7.91 3.39 15.94
N PRO A 129 7.18 3.19 17.06
CA PRO A 129 7.09 1.90 17.72
C PRO A 129 6.54 0.77 16.82
N SER A 130 5.68 1.11 15.85
CA SER A 130 5.07 0.18 14.90
C SER A 130 5.93 -0.12 13.66
N LEU A 131 7.10 0.52 13.52
CA LEU A 131 7.99 0.33 12.37
C LEU A 131 8.50 -1.12 12.32
N ARG A 132 8.20 -1.81 11.22
CA ARG A 132 8.61 -3.20 10.99
C ARG A 132 8.96 -3.47 9.52
N HIS A 133 9.66 -4.58 9.31
CA HIS A 133 9.79 -5.22 8.00
C HIS A 133 9.03 -6.53 8.04
N ASP A 134 7.98 -6.65 7.23
CA ASP A 134 7.02 -7.76 7.32
C ASP A 134 6.42 -8.11 5.96
N ILE A 135 5.75 -9.25 5.87
CA ILE A 135 5.08 -9.74 4.67
C ILE A 135 3.59 -9.43 4.75
N LEU A 136 3.06 -8.76 3.72
CA LEU A 136 1.62 -8.63 3.52
C LEU A 136 1.15 -9.75 2.57
N ALA A 137 0.29 -10.63 3.07
CA ALA A 137 -0.41 -11.63 2.27
C ALA A 137 -1.78 -11.09 1.86
N GLU A 138 -1.81 -10.29 0.79
CA GLU A 138 -3.02 -9.58 0.36
C GLU A 138 -4.01 -10.50 -0.39
N GLY A 139 -3.53 -11.39 -1.26
CA GLY A 139 -4.36 -12.40 -1.91
C GLY A 139 -5.28 -11.87 -3.01
N PRO A 140 -6.45 -12.51 -3.24
CA PRO A 140 -7.40 -12.08 -4.26
C PRO A 140 -7.93 -10.68 -3.98
N SER A 141 -7.84 -9.80 -4.98
CA SER A 141 -8.25 -8.40 -4.88
C SER A 141 -8.94 -7.92 -6.16
N LEU A 142 -9.76 -6.88 -6.03
CA LEU A 142 -10.22 -6.06 -7.13
C LEU A 142 -9.45 -4.74 -7.13
N GLN A 143 -9.04 -4.25 -8.30
CA GLN A 143 -8.36 -2.97 -8.40
C GLN A 143 -8.73 -2.16 -9.65
N THR A 144 -8.61 -0.84 -9.55
CA THR A 144 -8.77 0.13 -10.65
C THR A 144 -7.74 1.25 -10.51
N LEU A 145 -7.47 1.98 -11.58
CA LEU A 145 -6.71 3.22 -11.50
C LEU A 145 -7.65 4.41 -11.32
N HIS A 146 -7.46 5.15 -10.23
CA HIS A 146 -8.05 6.48 -10.04
C HIS A 146 -7.14 7.55 -10.64
N VAL A 147 -7.75 8.51 -11.33
CA VAL A 147 -7.08 9.70 -11.86
C VAL A 147 -7.84 10.93 -11.38
N GLY A 148 -7.26 11.66 -10.43
CA GLY A 148 -7.93 12.77 -9.75
C GLY A 148 -7.43 12.98 -8.33
N ALA A 149 -8.02 13.92 -7.59
CA ALA A 149 -7.66 14.12 -6.19
C ALA A 149 -8.02 12.90 -5.35
N TYR A 150 -7.28 12.66 -4.26
CA TYR A 150 -7.62 11.60 -3.30
C TYR A 150 -9.03 11.79 -2.72
N ASP A 151 -9.43 13.06 -2.55
CA ASP A 151 -10.75 13.36 -2.01
C ASP A 151 -11.92 13.03 -2.98
N ASP A 152 -11.62 12.72 -4.25
CA ASP A 152 -12.59 12.37 -5.28
C ASP A 152 -12.75 10.85 -5.48
N GLU A 153 -12.10 10.02 -4.64
CA GLU A 153 -12.13 8.55 -4.77
C GLU A 153 -13.46 7.93 -4.30
N GLY A 154 -14.24 8.67 -3.49
CA GLY A 154 -15.48 8.20 -2.87
C GLY A 154 -16.48 7.53 -3.82
N PRO A 155 -16.87 8.16 -4.95
CA PRO A 155 -17.76 7.53 -5.93
C PRO A 155 -17.22 6.24 -6.53
N THR A 156 -15.91 6.16 -6.78
CA THR A 156 -15.26 4.96 -7.31
C THR A 156 -15.29 3.81 -6.31
N LEU A 157 -15.08 4.11 -5.03
CA LEU A 157 -15.15 3.12 -3.94
C LEU A 157 -16.59 2.67 -3.66
N ALA A 158 -17.56 3.59 -3.69
CA ALA A 158 -18.98 3.23 -3.56
C ALA A 158 -19.41 2.27 -4.68
N HIS A 159 -19.06 2.57 -5.93
CA HIS A 159 -19.33 1.67 -7.06
C HIS A 159 -18.69 0.28 -6.87
N LEU A 160 -17.45 0.23 -6.35
CA LEU A 160 -16.79 -1.04 -6.04
C LEU A 160 -17.56 -1.85 -5.00
N HIS A 161 -17.88 -1.22 -3.88
CA HIS A 161 -18.40 -1.88 -2.67
C HIS A 161 -19.87 -2.25 -2.82
N ASP A 162 -20.68 -1.38 -3.43
CA ASP A 162 -22.13 -1.53 -3.48
C ASP A 162 -22.62 -2.28 -4.74
N GLU A 163 -21.84 -2.25 -5.83
CA GLU A 163 -22.25 -2.84 -7.11
C GLU A 163 -21.31 -3.97 -7.57
N VAL A 164 -20.03 -3.66 -7.76
CA VAL A 164 -19.09 -4.59 -8.42
C VAL A 164 -18.81 -5.83 -7.56
N MET A 165 -18.49 -5.64 -6.28
CA MET A 165 -18.20 -6.76 -5.37
C MET A 165 -19.40 -7.71 -5.22
N PRO A 166 -20.62 -7.25 -4.88
CA PRO A 166 -21.80 -8.12 -4.80
C PRO A 166 -22.14 -8.80 -6.12
N ALA A 167 -22.05 -8.10 -7.26
CA ALA A 167 -22.32 -8.67 -8.57
C ALA A 167 -21.37 -9.81 -8.95
N LEU A 168 -20.14 -9.77 -8.43
CA LEU A 168 -19.12 -10.82 -8.63
C LEU A 168 -19.12 -11.87 -7.51
N GLY A 169 -20.04 -11.80 -6.55
CA GLY A 169 -20.13 -12.75 -5.43
C GLY A 169 -19.01 -12.60 -4.39
N TYR A 170 -18.45 -11.40 -4.25
CA TYR A 170 -17.35 -11.09 -3.33
C TYR A 170 -17.79 -10.26 -2.13
N THR A 171 -17.08 -10.44 -1.01
CA THR A 171 -17.12 -9.58 0.18
C THR A 171 -15.71 -9.21 0.62
N PHE A 172 -15.59 -8.32 1.59
CA PHE A 172 -14.32 -7.81 2.12
C PHE A 172 -13.44 -8.92 2.71
N ALA A 173 -12.14 -8.84 2.42
CA ALA A 173 -11.11 -9.72 2.99
C ALA A 173 -9.96 -8.96 3.66
N GLY A 174 -10.05 -7.64 3.80
CA GLY A 174 -8.98 -6.82 4.36
C GLY A 174 -9.21 -5.32 4.21
N PRO A 175 -8.25 -4.51 4.68
CA PRO A 175 -8.29 -3.05 4.56
C PRO A 175 -8.27 -2.60 3.10
N HIS A 176 -8.78 -1.39 2.85
CA HIS A 176 -8.64 -0.74 1.55
C HIS A 176 -7.16 -0.44 1.29
N HIS A 177 -6.67 -0.67 0.08
CA HIS A 177 -5.26 -0.51 -0.27
C HIS A 177 -5.09 0.49 -1.41
N GLU A 178 -4.33 1.56 -1.14
CA GLU A 178 -3.98 2.59 -2.10
C GLU A 178 -2.48 2.53 -2.46
N ILE A 179 -2.17 2.69 -3.76
CA ILE A 179 -0.79 2.75 -4.29
C ILE A 179 -0.59 4.09 -4.99
N TYR A 180 0.21 4.98 -4.42
CA TYR A 180 0.39 6.36 -4.89
C TYR A 180 1.43 6.46 -6.00
N LEU A 181 1.01 6.28 -7.25
CA LEU A 181 1.91 6.26 -8.41
C LEU A 181 2.50 7.65 -8.75
N SER A 182 1.87 8.73 -8.27
CA SER A 182 2.27 10.11 -8.49
C SER A 182 2.76 10.78 -7.22
N ASP A 183 3.72 11.68 -7.34
CA ASP A 183 4.15 12.54 -6.22
C ASP A 183 3.23 13.76 -6.12
N PRO A 184 2.44 13.92 -5.04
CA PRO A 184 1.51 15.03 -4.89
C PRO A 184 2.18 16.39 -4.77
N ARG A 185 3.48 16.45 -4.46
CA ARG A 185 4.24 17.71 -4.41
C ARG A 185 4.63 18.19 -5.82
N ARG A 186 4.54 17.32 -6.82
CA ARG A 186 4.99 17.57 -8.19
C ARG A 186 3.88 17.46 -9.23
N THR A 187 2.72 16.97 -8.83
CA THR A 187 1.62 16.63 -9.73
C THR A 187 0.37 17.35 -9.25
N VAL A 188 -0.26 18.12 -10.14
CA VAL A 188 -1.54 18.77 -9.83
C VAL A 188 -2.61 17.72 -9.52
N ALA A 189 -3.53 18.03 -8.59
CA ALA A 189 -4.53 17.09 -8.08
C ALA A 189 -5.28 16.32 -9.18
N ALA A 190 -5.74 17.02 -10.22
CA ALA A 190 -6.47 16.43 -11.36
C ALA A 190 -5.66 15.42 -12.21
N ARG A 191 -4.35 15.27 -11.98
CA ARG A 191 -3.47 14.35 -12.70
C ARG A 191 -2.80 13.31 -11.79
N LEU A 192 -3.14 13.30 -10.50
CA LEU A 192 -2.67 12.25 -9.59
C LEU A 192 -3.18 10.90 -10.07
N LYS A 193 -2.37 9.88 -9.82
CA LYS A 193 -2.66 8.49 -10.19
C LYS A 193 -2.50 7.63 -8.95
N THR A 194 -3.59 6.98 -8.56
CA THR A 194 -3.63 6.07 -7.41
C THR A 194 -4.23 4.75 -7.88
N VAL A 195 -3.57 3.62 -7.63
CA VAL A 195 -4.27 2.33 -7.77
C VAL A 195 -5.09 2.14 -6.52
N LEU A 196 -6.40 2.00 -6.68
CA LEU A 196 -7.33 1.63 -5.63
C LEU A 196 -7.50 0.13 -5.68
N ARG A 197 -7.25 -0.56 -4.57
CA ARG A 197 -7.34 -2.00 -4.46
C ARG A 197 -8.13 -2.39 -3.21
N GLN A 198 -8.97 -3.40 -3.36
CA GLN A 198 -9.75 -3.98 -2.27
C GLN A 198 -9.51 -5.49 -2.23
N PRO A 199 -8.92 -6.04 -1.16
CA PRO A 199 -8.90 -7.47 -0.90
C PRO A 199 -10.31 -8.02 -0.78
N VAL A 200 -10.55 -9.15 -1.45
CA VAL A 200 -11.87 -9.80 -1.55
C VAL A 200 -11.81 -11.29 -1.23
N ARG A 201 -12.92 -11.82 -0.74
CA ARG A 201 -13.15 -13.27 -0.57
C ARG A 201 -14.56 -13.61 -1.07
N PRO A 202 -14.81 -14.86 -1.52
CA PRO A 202 -16.15 -15.30 -1.89
C PRO A 202 -17.17 -15.11 -0.76
N MET A 203 -18.40 -14.69 -1.09
CA MET A 203 -19.50 -14.56 -0.13
C MET A 203 -20.00 -15.92 0.40
N LYS A 204 -19.83 -16.99 -0.37
CA LYS A 204 -20.06 -18.39 0.04
C LYS A 204 -18.74 -19.15 -0.12
N PRO A 205 -18.40 -20.08 0.78
CA PRO A 205 -17.28 -20.99 0.54
C PRO A 205 -17.54 -21.79 -0.75
N ASP A 206 -16.54 -21.95 -1.61
CA ASP A 206 -16.63 -22.87 -2.76
C ASP A 206 -16.91 -24.29 -2.23
N GLU A 207 -18.14 -24.76 -2.39
CA GLU A 207 -18.53 -26.15 -2.08
C GLU A 207 -17.85 -27.17 -3.01
N ASP A 208 -17.16 -26.72 -4.07
CA ASP A 208 -16.53 -27.56 -5.09
C ASP A 208 -15.06 -27.94 -4.82
N SER A 209 -14.49 -27.60 -3.66
CA SER A 209 -13.10 -27.95 -3.34
C SER A 209 -12.93 -29.27 -2.57
N ARG A 210 -13.99 -30.09 -2.46
CA ARG A 210 -13.92 -31.47 -1.95
C ARG A 210 -14.33 -32.44 -3.05
N THR A 211 -13.39 -32.77 -3.94
CA THR A 211 -13.40 -34.05 -4.64
C THR A 211 -12.16 -34.83 -4.24
#